data_AF-A0A7C5PTR6-F1
#
_entry.id   AF-A0A7C5PTR6-F1
#
_cell.length_a   1.000
_cell.length_b   1.000
_cell.length_c   1.000
_cell.angle_alpha   90.00
_cell.angle_beta   90.00
_cell.angle_gamma   90.00
#
_symmetry.space_group_name_H-M   'P 1'
#
loop_
_entity.id
_entity.type
_entity.pdbx_description
1 polymer ?
#
loop_
_entity_poly.entity_id
_entity_poly.type
_entity_poly.pdbx_seq_one_letter_code
_entity_poly.pdbx_strand_id
1 'polypeptide(L)' 'MHELSVCQALIDQLRGIATGHRAHRIARVRLVLGPLSGVEPDLLQRAWPLASAGGIAA' A
#
# COMPACT_ATOMS: atom_id res chain seq x y z
N MET A 1 12.61 8.17 -5.02
CA MET A 1 11.20 8.59 -5.11
C MET A 1 10.53 8.24 -3.80
N HIS A 2 9.92 9.21 -3.11
CA HIS A 2 9.48 9.07 -1.72
C HIS A 2 8.14 8.32 -1.58
N GLU A 3 7.34 8.28 -2.65
CA GLU A 3 6.05 7.61 -2.72
C GLU A 3 6.19 6.09 -2.78
N LEU A 4 7.24 5.59 -3.43
CA LEU A 4 7.55 4.15 -3.45
C LEU A 4 7.85 3.64 -2.03
N SER A 5 8.62 4.39 -1.24
CA SER A 5 8.88 4.04 0.17
C SER A 5 7.61 4.04 1.01
N VAL A 6 6.68 4.97 0.74
CA VAL A 6 5.36 4.97 1.41
C VAL A 6 4.56 3.73 1.03
N CYS A 7 4.48 3.37 -0.26
CA CYS A 7 3.83 2.15 -0.71
C CYS A 7 4.44 0.89 -0.08
N GLN A 8 5.77 0.81 0.01
CA GLN A 8 6.44 -0.34 0.62
C GLN A 8 6.08 -0.50 2.11
N ALA A 9 6.09 0.61 2.86
CA ALA A 9 5.68 0.61 4.26
C ALA A 9 4.21 0.21 4.43
N LEU A 10 3.33 0.62 3.50
CA LEU A 10 1.92 0.20 3.50
C LEU A 10 1.79 -1.31 3.25
N ILE A 11 2.53 -1.87 2.29
CA ILE A 11 2.50 -3.32 2.00
C ILE A 11 2.92 -4.14 3.22
N ASP A 12 3.93 -3.70 3.96
CA ASP A 12 4.39 -4.43 5.15
C ASP A 12 3.33 -4.41 6.28
N GLN A 13 2.63 -3.29 6.47
CA GLN A 13 1.49 -3.23 7.38
C GLN A 13 0.35 -4.15 6.94
N LEU A 14 0.03 -4.14 5.64
CA LEU A 14 -1.01 -4.99 5.07
C LEU A 14 -0.68 -6.48 5.22
N ARG A 15 0.60 -6.87 5.12
CA ARG A 15 1.06 -8.25 5.39
C ARG A 15 0.81 -8.66 6.83
N GLY A 16 1.08 -7.78 7.79
CA GLY A 16 0.78 -8.02 9.20
C GLY A 16 -0.72 -8.25 9.42
N ILE A 17 -1.57 -7.40 8.85
CA ILE A 17 -3.03 -7.53 8.93
C ILE A 17 -3.50 -8.84 8.29
N ALA A 18 -3.08 -9.12 7.05
CA ALA A 18 -3.48 -10.34 6.36
C ALA A 18 -3.06 -11.61 7.12
N THR A 19 -1.86 -11.63 7.70
CA THR A 19 -1.38 -12.73 8.53
C THR A 19 -2.25 -12.91 9.77
N GLY A 20 -2.58 -11.81 10.46
CA GLY A 20 -3.46 -11.84 11.64
C GLY A 20 -4.86 -12.38 11.33
N HIS A 21 -5.38 -12.12 10.13
CA HIS A 21 -6.67 -12.63 9.66
C HIS A 21 -6.60 -13.98 8.94
N ARG A 22 -5.42 -14.58 8.79
CA ARG A 22 -5.17 -15.75 7.92
C ARG A 22 -5.69 -15.56 6.48
N ALA A 23 -5.64 -14.32 5.99
CA ALA A 23 -6.08 -13.98 4.65
C ALA A 23 -4.94 -14.20 3.65
N HIS A 24 -5.25 -14.85 2.53
CA HIS A 24 -4.30 -15.07 1.45
C HIS A 24 -4.27 -13.92 0.43
N ARG A 25 -5.26 -13.02 0.47
CA ARG A 25 -5.39 -11.90 -0.46
C ARG A 25 -6.19 -10.74 0.14
N ILE A 26 -5.82 -9.52 -0.23
CA ILE A 26 -6.56 -8.29 0.03
C ILE A 26 -7.28 -7.87 -1.25
N ALA A 27 -8.60 -7.76 -1.19
CA ALA A 27 -9.43 -7.42 -2.35
C ALA A 27 -9.51 -5.91 -2.63
N ARG A 28 -9.33 -5.07 -1.61
CA ARG A 28 -9.40 -3.62 -1.73
C ARG A 28 -8.67 -2.94 -0.58
N VAL A 29 -7.89 -1.92 -0.91
CA VAL A 29 -7.31 -0.98 0.05
C VAL A 29 -7.93 0.39 -0.18
N ARG A 30 -8.45 1.02 0.87
CA ARG A 30 -8.89 2.42 0.83
C ARG A 30 -7.99 3.21 1.76
N LEU A 31 -7.33 4.24 1.23
CA LEU A 31 -6.41 5.08 1.97
C LEU A 31 -7.01 6.49 2.08
N VAL A 32 -6.88 7.08 3.26
CA VAL A 32 -7.19 8.49 3.49
C VAL A 32 -5.87 9.23 3.61
N LEU A 33 -5.68 10.24 2.76
CA LEU A 33 -4.47 11.07 2.77
C LEU A 33 -4.82 12.39 3.44
N GLY A 34 -4.06 12.73 4.49
CA GLY A 34 -4.23 14.00 5.20
C GLY A 34 -3.77 15.16 4.33
N PRO A 35 -4.38 16.36 4.46
CA PRO A 35 -4.03 17.53 3.65
C PRO A 35 -2.59 18.02 3.84
N LEU A 36 -1.93 17.60 4.93
CA LEU A 36 -0.54 17.95 5.25
C LEU A 36 0.42 16.75 5.15
N SER A 37 -0.02 15.64 4.55
CA SER A 37 0.80 14.42 4.46
C SER A 37 2.00 14.56 3.52
N GLY A 38 1.98 15.55 2.61
CA GLY A 38 3.00 15.71 1.57
C GLY A 38 3.03 14.55 0.56
N VAL A 39 2.06 13.64 0.60
CA VAL A 39 1.92 12.52 -0.32
C VAL A 39 1.16 12.98 -1.55
N GLU A 40 1.72 12.74 -2.72
CA GLU A 40 1.05 12.97 -4.00
C GLU A 40 0.21 11.72 -4.39
N PRO A 41 -1.14 11.81 -4.38
CA PRO A 41 -1.99 10.64 -4.60
C PRO A 41 -1.77 9.96 -5.95
N ASP A 42 -1.50 10.74 -7.00
CA ASP A 42 -1.30 10.21 -8.35
C ASP A 42 0.04 9.47 -8.47
N LEU A 43 1.09 9.98 -7.83
CA LEU A 43 2.40 9.33 -7.80
C LEU A 43 2.38 8.07 -6.92
N LEU A 44 1.64 8.10 -5.81
CA LEU A 44 1.41 6.93 -4.97
C LEU A 44 0.68 5.83 -5.75
N GLN A 45 -0.38 6.17 -6.48
CA GLN A 45 -1.10 5.22 -7.33
C GLN A 45 -0.21 4.63 -8.44
N ARG A 46 0.67 5.43 -9.04
CA ARG A 46 1.62 4.94 -10.07
C ARG A 46 2.72 4.06 -9.47
N ALA A 47 3.15 4.33 -8.24
CA ALA A 47 4.13 3.52 -7.53
C ALA A 47 3.54 2.21 -6.98
N TRP A 48 2.22 2.14 -6.78
CA TRP A 48 1.55 0.99 -6.16
C TRP A 48 1.80 -0.35 -6.89
N PRO A 49 1.63 -0.47 -8.22
CA PRO A 49 1.88 -1.75 -8.91
C PRO A 49 3.30 -2.28 -8.74
N LEU A 50 4.29 -1.39 -8.56
CA LEU A 50 5.68 -1.78 -8.30
C LEU A 50 5.86 -2.34 -6.90
N ALA A 51 5.26 -1.69 -5.90
CA ALA A 51 5.36 -2.13 -4.50
C ALA A 51 4.50 -3.39 -4.22
N SER A 52 3.36 -3.53 -4.90
CA SER A 52 2.42 -4.62 -4.71
C SER A 52 2.71 -5.85 -5.57
N ALA A 53 3.65 -5.76 -6.51
CA ALA A 53 4.01 -6.83 -7.44
C ALA A 53 4.31 -8.15 -6.71
N GLY A 54 3.62 -9.23 -7.10
CA GLY A 54 3.77 -10.56 -6.49
C GLY A 54 3.34 -10.64 -5.02
N GLY A 55 2.67 -9.61 -4.52
CA GLY A 55 2.25 -9.49 -3.13
C GLY A 55 0.80 -9.91 -2.86
N ILE A 56 0.39 -9.73 -1.62
CA ILE A 56 -0.95 -10.08 -1.11
C ILE A 56 -2.05 -9.08 -1.49
N ALA A 57 -1.66 -7.90 -1.98
CA ALA A 57 -2.57 -6.86 -2.43
C ALA A 57 -2.37 -6.68 -3.94
N ALA A 58 -3.47 -6.69 -4.71
CA ALA A 58 -3.48 -6.59 -6.16
C ALA A 58 -4.26 -5.35 -6.59
#